data_AF-A0A969KG34-F1
#
_entry.id   AF-A0A969KG34-F1
#
_cell.length_a   1.000
_cell.length_b   1.000
_cell.length_c   1.000
_cell.angle_alpha   90.00
_cell.angle_beta   90.00
_cell.angle_gamma   90.00
#
_symmetry.space_group_name_H-M   'P 1'
#
loop_
_entity.id
_entity.type
_entity.pdbx_description
1 polymer ?
#
loop_
_entity_poly.entity_id
_entity_poly.type
_entity_poly.pdbx_seq_one_letter_code
_entity_poly.pdbx_strand_id
1 'polypeptide(L)'
;MNVPVTQSPVDTDQQISRIKTHPISPCTSPMQYRAIGLIKGIYHPEEESFNKGELTTTDGKTFTTFLLGRVVSLIKNHIDLTQEHLWVVYPRLQQTRKEEGEEPEEHIIFQVMGIWEPEQLYSDDDLSPEAQEAAIEEVKEGFFSIRGEVIFHNAEAQNIIIKIRQAPKKKGDKPKFFKLKLKGVLEGRTLGHFWDIEAYFSEGEFVVDQATNVGQIPRRKKFFKRPGDNGKGKFNKPKRSEDGGAPVASDRHSPRPAFERPKPVKKPRLDA
;
A
#
# COMPACT_ATOMS: atom_id res chain seq x y z
N MET A 1 2.29 -34.05 -23.42
CA MET A 1 1.10 -34.24 -22.58
C MET A 1 1.09 -33.13 -21.55
N ASN A 2 0.30 -32.08 -21.76
CA ASN A 2 0.16 -30.97 -20.83
C ASN A 2 -1.07 -31.22 -19.97
N VAL A 3 -0.84 -31.46 -18.68
CA VAL A 3 -1.90 -31.49 -17.65
C VAL A 3 -2.26 -30.04 -17.32
N PRO A 4 -3.53 -29.61 -17.44
CA PRO A 4 -3.95 -28.31 -16.98
C PRO A 4 -4.03 -28.31 -15.45
N VAL A 5 -3.36 -27.35 -14.82
CA VAL A 5 -3.49 -27.06 -13.39
C VAL A 5 -4.90 -26.52 -13.17
N THR A 6 -5.75 -27.34 -12.56
CA THR A 6 -7.09 -26.96 -12.11
C THR A 6 -6.92 -26.05 -10.90
N GLN A 7 -7.18 -24.76 -11.07
CA GLN A 7 -7.38 -23.86 -9.94
C GLN A 7 -8.74 -24.21 -9.33
N SER A 8 -8.74 -24.77 -8.13
CA SER A 8 -9.96 -25.03 -7.36
C SER A 8 -10.71 -23.72 -7.10
N PRO A 9 -12.05 -23.69 -7.20
CA PRO A 9 -12.82 -22.54 -6.78
C PRO A 9 -12.77 -22.50 -5.25
N VAL A 10 -12.04 -21.53 -4.68
CA VAL A 10 -12.13 -21.24 -3.26
C VAL A 10 -13.49 -20.57 -3.03
N ASP A 11 -14.33 -21.20 -2.22
CA ASP A 11 -15.72 -20.81 -1.93
C ASP A 11 -15.87 -19.29 -1.67
N THR A 12 -16.52 -18.61 -2.61
CA THR A 12 -16.87 -17.19 -2.51
C THR A 12 -17.69 -16.90 -1.26
N ASP A 13 -18.55 -17.82 -0.83
CA ASP A 13 -19.42 -17.64 0.34
C ASP A 13 -18.63 -17.66 1.67
N GLN A 14 -17.56 -18.48 1.76
CA GLN A 14 -16.66 -18.47 2.93
C GLN A 14 -15.79 -17.21 2.99
N GLN A 15 -15.43 -16.63 1.84
CA GLN A 15 -14.76 -15.33 1.81
C GLN A 15 -15.70 -14.20 2.23
N ILE A 16 -16.96 -14.22 1.78
CA ILE A 16 -17.96 -13.20 2.15
C ILE A 16 -18.28 -13.28 3.65
N SER A 17 -18.42 -14.47 4.22
CA SER A 17 -18.62 -14.63 5.67
C SER A 17 -17.40 -14.13 6.46
N ARG A 18 -16.16 -14.48 6.07
CA ARG A 18 -14.93 -13.94 6.70
C ARG A 18 -14.79 -12.42 6.62
N ILE A 19 -15.29 -11.79 5.55
CA ILE A 19 -15.31 -10.32 5.42
C ILE A 19 -16.26 -9.68 6.44
N LYS A 20 -17.35 -10.38 6.82
CA LYS A 20 -18.28 -9.94 7.86
C LYS A 20 -17.75 -10.23 9.27
N THR A 21 -17.06 -11.35 9.47
CA THR A 21 -16.63 -11.81 10.80
C THR A 21 -15.24 -11.32 11.21
N HIS A 22 -14.48 -10.62 10.37
CA HIS A 22 -13.15 -10.13 10.74
C HIS A 22 -12.94 -8.65 10.36
N PRO A 23 -12.37 -7.80 11.24
CA PRO A 23 -12.23 -6.35 11.01
C PRO A 23 -11.28 -6.02 9.86
N ILE A 24 -10.38 -6.94 9.56
CA ILE A 24 -9.30 -6.79 8.61
C ILE A 24 -9.63 -7.69 7.42
N SER A 25 -10.12 -7.10 6.32
CA SER A 25 -10.43 -7.88 5.11
C SER A 25 -9.21 -8.67 4.60
N PRO A 26 -9.40 -9.84 3.97
CA PRO A 26 -8.29 -10.63 3.44
C PRO A 26 -7.54 -9.90 2.31
N CYS A 27 -6.29 -10.29 2.07
CA CYS A 27 -5.51 -9.74 0.98
C CYS A 27 -6.03 -10.21 -0.38
N THR A 28 -6.13 -9.29 -1.34
CA THR A 28 -6.65 -9.56 -2.69
C THR A 28 -5.55 -9.80 -3.73
N SER A 29 -4.29 -9.56 -3.36
CA SER A 29 -3.13 -9.78 -4.24
C SER A 29 -1.92 -10.28 -3.43
N PRO A 30 -1.06 -11.14 -4.01
CA PRO A 30 0.13 -11.67 -3.32
C PRO A 30 1.05 -10.58 -2.76
N MET A 31 1.32 -9.50 -3.52
CA MET A 31 2.22 -8.41 -3.11
C MET A 31 1.46 -7.10 -2.81
N GLN A 32 0.31 -7.21 -2.14
CA GLN A 32 -0.46 -6.05 -1.71
C GLN A 32 0.17 -5.41 -0.48
N TYR A 33 0.63 -4.16 -0.61
CA TYR A 33 1.13 -3.37 0.51
C TYR A 33 0.01 -3.04 1.50
N ARG A 34 0.29 -3.21 2.80
CA ARG A 34 -0.66 -2.97 3.89
C ARG A 34 0.07 -2.68 5.19
N ALA A 35 -0.56 -1.93 6.08
CA ALA A 35 -0.20 -1.86 7.50
C ALA A 35 -1.45 -1.46 8.26
N ILE A 36 -2.43 -2.36 8.36
CA ILE A 36 -3.67 -2.10 9.09
C ILE A 36 -3.58 -2.82 10.42
N GLY A 37 -4.19 -2.28 11.46
CA GLY A 37 -4.28 -2.97 12.73
C GLY A 37 -5.44 -2.52 13.57
N LEU A 38 -5.47 -3.07 14.77
CA LEU A 38 -6.51 -2.90 15.76
C LEU A 38 -5.89 -2.35 17.01
N ILE A 39 -6.47 -1.28 17.53
CA ILE A 39 -6.04 -0.66 18.78
C ILE A 39 -7.26 -0.48 19.64
N LYS A 40 -7.19 -0.96 20.89
CA LYS A 40 -8.22 -0.70 21.88
C LYS A 40 -7.87 0.59 22.62
N GLY A 41 -8.86 1.46 22.81
CA GLY A 41 -8.64 2.71 23.52
C GLY A 41 -9.80 3.68 23.45
N ILE A 42 -9.61 4.83 24.10
CA ILE A 42 -10.60 5.92 24.18
C ILE A 42 -10.12 7.08 23.31
N TYR A 43 -10.98 7.56 22.41
CA TYR A 43 -10.66 8.68 21.54
C TYR A 43 -11.15 10.00 22.12
N HIS A 44 -10.22 10.92 22.35
CA HIS A 44 -10.48 12.26 22.84
C HIS A 44 -10.33 13.29 21.69
N PRO A 45 -11.43 13.84 21.16
CA PRO A 45 -11.36 14.86 20.11
C PRO A 45 -10.75 16.16 20.65
N GLU A 46 -10.01 16.86 19.78
CA GLU A 46 -9.50 18.20 20.04
C GLU A 46 -10.66 19.23 19.99
N GLU A 47 -10.58 20.28 20.82
CA GLU A 47 -11.66 21.27 20.97
C GLU A 47 -12.07 21.92 19.63
N GLU A 48 -11.10 22.20 18.76
CA GLU A 48 -11.32 22.89 17.50
C GLU A 48 -11.69 21.94 16.34
N SER A 49 -11.46 20.63 16.49
CA SER A 49 -11.58 19.68 15.39
C SER A 49 -11.92 18.28 15.87
N PHE A 50 -13.19 17.88 15.71
CA PHE A 50 -13.63 16.50 15.99
C PHE A 50 -12.84 15.43 15.21
N ASN A 51 -12.27 15.76 14.04
CA ASN A 51 -11.58 14.80 13.20
C ASN A 51 -10.12 14.55 13.63
N LYS A 52 -9.61 15.32 14.60
CA LYS A 52 -8.25 15.24 15.11
C LYS A 52 -8.33 15.19 16.63
N GLY A 53 -7.52 14.34 17.24
CA GLY A 53 -7.55 14.15 18.68
C GLY A 53 -6.47 13.19 19.11
N GLU A 54 -6.61 12.66 20.32
CA GLU A 54 -5.71 11.67 20.89
C GLU A 54 -6.46 10.36 21.14
N LEU A 55 -5.81 9.25 20.84
CA LEU A 55 -6.28 7.92 21.21
C LEU A 55 -5.45 7.44 22.40
N THR A 56 -6.10 7.25 23.54
CA THR A 56 -5.49 6.70 24.75
C THR A 56 -5.67 5.18 24.75
N THR A 57 -4.58 4.44 24.66
CA THR A 57 -4.58 2.97 24.67
C THR A 57 -4.75 2.41 26.09
N THR A 58 -5.06 1.12 26.20
CA THR A 58 -5.25 0.43 27.50
C THR A 58 -4.01 0.46 28.40
N ASP A 59 -2.82 0.54 27.81
CA ASP A 59 -1.53 0.72 28.50
C ASP A 59 -1.27 2.18 28.91
N GLY A 60 -2.23 3.09 28.70
CA GLY A 60 -2.18 4.50 29.08
C GLY A 60 -1.38 5.40 28.14
N LYS A 61 -0.92 4.88 26.99
CA LYS A 61 -0.18 5.70 26.00
C LYS A 61 -1.15 6.49 25.13
N THR A 62 -0.76 7.71 24.78
CA THR A 62 -1.55 8.58 23.92
C THR A 62 -0.91 8.74 22.56
N PHE A 63 -1.73 8.67 21.52
CA PHE A 63 -1.28 8.82 20.13
C PHE A 63 -2.16 9.81 19.39
N THR A 64 -1.53 10.77 18.71
CA THR A 64 -2.23 11.64 17.76
C THR A 64 -2.99 10.80 16.76
N THR A 65 -4.28 11.08 16.62
CA THR A 65 -5.21 10.26 15.86
C THR A 65 -6.10 11.10 14.96
N PHE A 66 -6.24 10.68 13.70
CA PHE A 66 -7.09 11.32 12.70
C PHE A 66 -8.26 10.41 12.31
N LEU A 67 -9.48 10.94 12.41
CA LEU A 67 -10.68 10.27 11.94
C LEU A 67 -10.88 10.53 10.44
N LEU A 68 -11.05 9.45 9.66
CA LEU A 68 -11.50 9.59 8.28
C LEU A 68 -12.97 10.01 8.23
N GLY A 69 -13.31 10.90 7.29
CA GLY A 69 -14.67 11.48 7.20
C GLY A 69 -15.82 10.46 7.15
N ARG A 70 -15.59 9.26 6.60
CA ARG A 70 -16.59 8.17 6.62
C ARG A 70 -16.94 7.68 8.03
N VAL A 71 -15.98 7.72 8.96
CA VAL A 71 -16.11 7.22 10.33
C VAL A 71 -16.73 8.29 11.24
N VAL A 72 -16.48 9.56 10.93
CA VAL A 72 -16.95 10.71 11.72
C VAL A 72 -18.47 10.67 11.94
N SER A 73 -19.24 10.37 10.88
CA SER A 73 -20.70 10.34 10.98
C SER A 73 -21.19 9.16 11.85
N LEU A 74 -20.52 8.02 11.77
CA LEU A 74 -20.83 6.84 12.59
C LEU A 74 -20.57 7.14 14.07
N ILE A 75 -19.41 7.72 14.38
CA ILE A 75 -19.03 8.04 15.76
C ILE A 75 -20.03 9.02 16.39
N LYS A 76 -20.33 10.12 15.70
CA LYS A 76 -21.22 11.16 16.25
C LYS A 76 -22.63 10.68 16.57
N ASN A 77 -23.11 9.65 15.88
CA ASN A 77 -24.50 9.20 15.98
C ASN A 77 -24.66 7.94 16.82
N HIS A 78 -23.64 7.09 16.90
CA HIS A 78 -23.81 5.71 17.38
C HIS A 78 -22.74 5.26 18.38
N ILE A 79 -21.73 6.07 18.69
CA ILE A 79 -20.58 5.63 19.51
C ILE A 79 -20.39 6.53 20.72
N ASP A 80 -20.26 5.92 21.90
CA ASP A 80 -19.99 6.59 23.15
C ASP A 80 -18.48 6.74 23.40
N LEU A 81 -17.91 7.87 22.98
CA LEU A 81 -16.48 8.18 23.14
C LEU A 81 -15.95 8.20 24.58
N THR A 82 -16.79 7.99 25.60
CA THR A 82 -16.32 7.81 26.98
C THR A 82 -15.85 6.39 27.27
N GLN A 83 -16.17 5.44 26.40
CA GLN A 83 -15.85 4.03 26.54
C GLN A 83 -14.65 3.63 25.68
N GLU A 84 -14.05 2.49 26.03
CA GLU A 84 -13.00 1.88 25.21
C GLU A 84 -13.64 1.20 24.01
N HIS A 85 -13.14 1.52 22.81
CA HIS A 85 -13.55 0.87 21.57
C HIS A 85 -12.35 0.21 20.90
N LEU A 86 -12.62 -0.80 20.06
CA LEU A 86 -11.60 -1.38 19.20
C LEU A 86 -11.56 -0.65 17.86
N TRP A 87 -10.51 0.12 17.63
CA TRP A 87 -10.34 0.98 16.46
C TRP A 87 -9.58 0.26 15.35
N VAL A 88 -10.13 0.30 14.13
CA VAL A 88 -9.41 -0.15 12.93
C VAL A 88 -8.56 1.02 12.42
N VAL A 89 -7.24 0.88 12.45
CA VAL A 89 -6.30 1.98 12.21
C VAL A 89 -5.26 1.68 11.13
N TYR A 90 -4.76 2.75 10.49
CA TYR A 90 -3.52 2.76 9.73
C TYR A 90 -2.46 3.59 10.50
N PRO A 91 -1.29 3.02 10.83
CA PRO A 91 -0.19 3.80 11.38
C PRO A 91 0.47 4.62 10.27
N ARG A 92 0.79 5.87 10.60
CA ARG A 92 1.64 6.75 9.80
C ARG A 92 2.77 7.25 10.67
N LEU A 93 3.92 7.47 10.05
CA LEU A 93 4.99 8.24 10.69
C LEU A 93 4.88 9.69 10.28
N GLN A 94 4.88 10.57 11.26
CA GLN A 94 5.02 12.01 11.06
C GLN A 94 6.36 12.46 11.62
N GLN A 95 7.07 13.26 10.83
CA GLN A 95 8.27 13.94 11.26
C GLN A 95 7.86 15.31 11.80
N THR A 96 8.16 15.58 13.07
CA THR A 96 8.01 16.92 13.63
C THR A 96 9.29 17.69 13.32
N ARG A 97 9.15 18.85 12.68
CA ARG A 97 10.26 19.79 12.54
C ARG A 97 10.48 20.46 13.89
N LYS A 98 11.56 20.11 14.58
CA LYS A 98 12.00 20.80 15.79
C LYS A 98 12.77 22.08 15.41
N GLU A 99 12.95 22.98 16.37
CA GLU A 99 13.62 24.27 16.19
C GLU A 99 15.08 24.10 15.73
N GLU A 100 15.71 25.19 15.27
CA GLU A 100 17.09 25.15 14.75
C GLU A 100 18.07 24.59 15.80
N GLY A 101 18.57 23.37 15.55
CA GLY A 101 19.55 22.69 16.40
C GLY A 101 19.09 21.36 17.01
N GLU A 102 17.80 21.04 16.92
CA GLU A 102 17.26 19.76 17.40
C GLU A 102 17.08 18.73 16.26
N GLU A 103 17.41 17.46 16.55
CA GLU A 103 17.17 16.36 15.62
C GLU A 103 15.65 16.15 15.44
N PRO A 104 15.16 15.93 14.20
CA PRO A 104 13.74 15.72 13.94
C PRO A 104 13.27 14.41 14.59
N GLU A 105 12.19 14.50 15.37
CA GLU A 105 11.57 13.34 15.99
C GLU A 105 10.49 12.74 15.07
N GLU A 106 10.55 11.42 14.92
CA GLU A 106 9.53 10.63 14.24
C GLU A 106 8.57 10.06 15.29
N HIS A 107 7.29 10.40 15.19
CA HIS A 107 6.24 9.82 16.04
C HIS A 107 5.18 9.10 15.20
N ILE A 108 4.56 8.10 15.81
CA ILE A 108 3.47 7.33 15.21
C ILE A 108 2.17 8.11 15.38
N ILE A 109 1.38 8.14 14.31
CA ILE A 109 0.04 8.70 14.26
C ILE A 109 -0.90 7.63 13.74
N PHE A 110 -2.08 7.50 14.34
CA PHE A 110 -3.10 6.60 13.85
C PHE A 110 -4.12 7.31 12.97
N GLN A 111 -4.46 6.67 11.86
CA GLN A 111 -5.56 7.11 11.00
C GLN A 111 -6.68 6.08 11.08
N VAL A 112 -7.79 6.46 11.72
CA VAL A 112 -8.94 5.59 11.96
C VAL A 112 -9.72 5.39 10.66
N MET A 113 -9.98 4.14 10.35
CA MET A 113 -10.78 3.69 9.21
C MET A 113 -12.17 3.23 9.58
N GLY A 114 -12.37 2.79 10.82
CA GLY A 114 -13.60 2.19 11.30
C GLY A 114 -13.45 1.76 12.75
N ILE A 115 -14.52 1.20 13.30
CA ILE A 115 -14.61 0.65 14.63
C ILE A 115 -15.02 -0.81 14.48
N TRP A 116 -14.47 -1.69 15.30
CA TRP A 116 -14.83 -3.09 15.36
C TRP A 116 -15.58 -3.38 16.66
N GLU A 117 -16.90 -3.42 16.57
CA GLU A 117 -17.78 -3.79 17.67
C GLU A 117 -18.84 -4.74 17.11
N PRO A 118 -18.51 -6.04 16.95
CA PRO A 118 -19.41 -6.98 16.30
C PRO A 118 -20.76 -7.12 17.04
N GLU A 119 -20.80 -6.87 18.36
CA GLU A 119 -22.04 -6.88 19.16
C GLU A 119 -22.96 -5.68 18.88
N GLN A 120 -22.38 -4.51 18.53
CA GLN A 120 -23.15 -3.29 18.29
C GLN A 120 -23.41 -3.04 16.79
N LEU A 121 -22.57 -3.61 15.91
CA LEU A 121 -22.60 -3.38 14.48
C LEU A 121 -23.41 -4.43 13.69
N TYR A 122 -23.64 -5.62 14.26
CA TYR A 122 -24.44 -6.68 13.63
C TYR A 122 -25.68 -6.96 14.47
N SER A 123 -26.82 -7.10 13.81
CA SER A 123 -28.03 -7.62 14.47
C SER A 123 -27.95 -9.15 14.53
N ASP A 124 -28.64 -9.79 15.48
CA ASP A 124 -28.67 -11.26 15.65
C ASP A 124 -29.06 -12.02 14.36
N ASP A 125 -29.67 -11.35 13.39
CA ASP A 125 -30.04 -11.91 12.09
C ASP A 125 -28.86 -12.04 11.09
N ASP A 126 -27.72 -11.37 11.33
CA ASP A 126 -26.59 -11.30 10.38
C ASP A 126 -25.56 -12.43 10.54
N LEU A 127 -25.42 -13.00 11.75
CA LEU A 127 -24.41 -14.02 12.11
C LEU A 127 -24.95 -14.97 13.20
N SER A 128 -24.54 -16.24 13.17
CA SER A 128 -24.82 -17.19 14.27
C SER A 128 -24.03 -16.78 15.53
N PRO A 129 -24.57 -16.98 16.75
CA PRO A 129 -23.85 -16.69 18.00
C PRO A 129 -22.45 -17.33 18.06
N GLU A 130 -22.31 -18.57 17.59
CA GLU A 130 -21.01 -19.28 17.55
C GLU A 130 -20.01 -18.61 16.58
N ALA A 131 -20.49 -18.01 15.49
CA ALA A 131 -19.65 -17.29 14.55
C ALA A 131 -19.23 -15.92 15.09
N GLN A 132 -20.03 -15.33 15.97
CA GLN A 132 -19.75 -14.05 16.62
C GLN A 132 -18.74 -14.25 17.77
N GLU A 133 -18.88 -15.30 18.57
CA GLU A 133 -17.91 -15.68 19.61
C GLU A 133 -16.53 -16.00 19.00
N ALA A 134 -16.49 -16.81 17.93
CA ALA A 134 -15.25 -17.13 17.24
C ALA A 134 -14.57 -15.89 16.62
N ALA A 135 -15.35 -14.93 16.10
CA ALA A 135 -14.85 -13.68 15.58
C ALA A 135 -14.21 -12.79 16.67
N ILE A 136 -14.74 -12.83 17.89
CA ILE A 136 -14.21 -12.08 19.03
C ILE A 136 -12.92 -12.73 19.55
N GLU A 137 -12.87 -14.06 19.67
CA GLU A 137 -11.68 -14.78 20.15
C GLU A 137 -10.48 -14.67 19.19
N GLU A 138 -10.72 -14.65 17.87
CA GLU A 138 -9.65 -14.54 16.87
C GLU A 138 -9.04 -13.13 16.82
N VAL A 139 -9.80 -12.11 17.25
CA VAL A 139 -9.42 -10.71 17.12
C VAL A 139 -8.76 -10.20 18.41
N LYS A 140 -7.44 -10.12 18.39
CA LYS A 140 -6.65 -9.59 19.51
C LYS A 140 -6.43 -8.09 19.41
N GLU A 141 -6.50 -7.42 20.56
CA GLU A 141 -6.03 -6.04 20.72
C GLU A 141 -4.57 -5.91 20.28
N GLY A 142 -4.25 -4.78 19.66
CA GLY A 142 -2.89 -4.49 19.22
C GLY A 142 -2.46 -5.29 18.00
N PHE A 143 -3.31 -6.14 17.40
CA PHE A 143 -2.93 -6.90 16.21
C PHE A 143 -2.77 -6.01 14.97
N PHE A 144 -1.69 -6.19 14.22
CA PHE A 144 -1.39 -5.52 12.97
C PHE A 144 -1.01 -6.50 11.86
N SER A 145 -1.66 -6.38 10.71
CA SER A 145 -1.26 -7.01 9.45
C SER A 145 -0.42 -6.05 8.62
N ILE A 146 0.87 -6.33 8.54
CA ILE A 146 1.90 -5.48 7.95
C ILE A 146 2.56 -6.19 6.77
N ARG A 147 2.37 -5.64 5.56
CA ARG A 147 2.86 -6.22 4.30
C ARG A 147 3.68 -5.21 3.54
N GLY A 148 4.93 -5.55 3.24
CA GLY A 148 5.84 -4.62 2.57
C GLY A 148 7.23 -5.15 2.27
N GLU A 149 8.09 -4.25 1.80
CA GLU A 149 9.47 -4.55 1.43
C GLU A 149 10.40 -4.39 2.64
N VAL A 150 11.06 -5.45 3.08
CA VAL A 150 12.08 -5.32 4.13
C VAL A 150 13.33 -4.68 3.53
N ILE A 151 13.67 -3.49 4.03
CA ILE A 151 14.81 -2.69 3.54
C ILE A 151 15.98 -2.70 4.52
N PHE A 152 15.74 -3.10 5.76
CA PHE A 152 16.76 -3.27 6.80
C PHE A 152 16.33 -4.37 7.75
N HIS A 153 17.28 -5.19 8.17
CA HIS A 153 17.10 -6.21 9.19
C HIS A 153 18.42 -6.36 9.95
N ASN A 154 18.36 -6.21 11.26
CA ASN A 154 19.43 -6.54 12.18
C ASN A 154 18.89 -7.56 13.18
N ALA A 155 19.37 -8.80 13.09
CA ALA A 155 18.93 -9.89 13.95
C ALA A 155 19.41 -9.72 15.40
N GLU A 156 20.63 -9.21 15.61
CA GLU A 156 21.21 -9.01 16.95
C GLU A 156 20.45 -7.93 17.73
N ALA A 157 20.15 -6.81 17.06
CA ALA A 157 19.39 -5.71 17.67
C ALA A 157 17.87 -5.89 17.56
N GLN A 158 17.40 -7.02 17.01
CA GLN A 158 16.00 -7.33 16.73
C GLN A 158 15.26 -6.18 16.03
N ASN A 159 15.91 -5.51 15.07
CA ASN A 159 15.38 -4.31 14.43
C ASN A 159 15.10 -4.60 12.95
N ILE A 160 13.86 -4.39 12.53
CA ILE A 160 13.40 -4.53 11.15
C ILE A 160 12.88 -3.17 10.68
N ILE A 161 13.24 -2.76 9.47
CA ILE A 161 12.58 -1.64 8.80
C ILE A 161 11.89 -2.16 7.55
N ILE A 162 10.57 -2.05 7.56
CA ILE A 162 9.73 -2.41 6.42
C ILE A 162 9.24 -1.15 5.70
N LYS A 163 9.32 -1.15 4.37
CA LYS A 163 8.86 -0.07 3.51
C LYS A 163 7.50 -0.43 2.92
N ILE A 164 6.51 0.39 3.25
CA ILE A 164 5.13 0.22 2.80
C ILE A 164 4.86 1.28 1.72
N ARG A 165 4.42 0.83 0.54
CA ARG A 165 4.13 1.72 -0.60
C ARG A 165 2.64 1.99 -0.70
N GLN A 166 2.29 3.25 -0.91
CA GLN A 166 0.94 3.68 -1.23
C GLN A 166 0.80 3.81 -2.75
N ALA A 167 -0.21 3.13 -3.30
CA ALA A 167 -0.56 3.28 -4.71
C ALA A 167 -0.92 4.74 -5.04
N PRO A 168 -0.54 5.26 -6.22
CA PRO A 168 -0.98 6.56 -6.69
C PRO A 168 -2.51 6.65 -6.72
N LYS A 169 -3.08 7.72 -6.17
CA LYS A 169 -4.54 7.93 -6.17
C LYS A 169 -5.04 8.51 -7.49
N LYS A 170 -4.20 9.28 -8.19
CA LYS A 170 -4.53 9.91 -9.47
C LYS A 170 -3.51 9.54 -10.54
N LYS A 171 -3.93 9.60 -11.81
CA LYS A 171 -3.04 9.38 -12.97
C LYS A 171 -1.95 10.46 -12.98
N GLY A 172 -0.69 10.05 -12.83
CA GLY A 172 0.47 10.94 -12.81
C GLY A 172 1.05 11.20 -11.41
N ASP A 173 0.35 10.80 -10.34
CA ASP A 173 0.90 10.90 -8.98
C ASP A 173 2.08 9.94 -8.81
N LYS A 174 3.12 10.42 -8.13
CA LYS A 174 4.24 9.56 -7.70
C LYS A 174 3.77 8.66 -6.56
N PRO A 175 4.12 7.35 -6.57
CA PRO A 175 3.87 6.48 -5.44
C PRO A 175 4.51 7.05 -4.17
N LYS A 176 3.73 7.20 -3.12
CA LYS A 176 4.25 7.55 -1.79
C LYS A 176 4.67 6.29 -1.06
N PHE A 177 5.56 6.41 -0.10
CA PHE A 177 5.89 5.32 0.79
C PHE A 177 6.17 5.88 2.17
N PHE A 178 6.05 5.03 3.17
CA PHE A 178 6.58 5.26 4.50
C PHE A 178 7.35 4.03 4.95
N LYS A 179 8.12 4.19 6.01
CA LYS A 179 8.87 3.11 6.64
C LYS A 179 8.24 2.86 8.00
N LEU A 180 8.24 1.61 8.46
CA LEU A 180 7.81 1.25 9.79
C LEU A 180 8.94 0.48 10.47
N LYS A 181 9.20 0.80 11.74
CA LYS A 181 10.19 0.13 12.58
C LYS A 181 9.45 -0.97 13.35
N LEU A 182 9.96 -2.20 13.27
CA LEU A 182 9.42 -3.36 13.98
C LEU A 182 10.54 -3.99 14.80
N LYS A 183 10.16 -4.59 15.94
CA LYS A 183 10.99 -5.40 16.80
C LYS A 183 10.79 -6.87 16.50
N GLY A 184 11.87 -7.61 16.29
CA GLY A 184 11.83 -9.04 16.04
C GLY A 184 12.94 -9.52 15.13
N VAL A 185 12.91 -10.81 14.81
CA VAL A 185 13.90 -11.48 13.95
C VAL A 185 13.18 -12.15 12.80
N LEU A 186 13.71 -11.97 11.58
CA LEU A 186 13.22 -12.65 10.39
C LEU A 186 14.21 -13.73 9.95
N GLU A 187 13.70 -14.91 9.64
CA GLU A 187 14.53 -16.04 9.22
C GLU A 187 14.78 -16.06 7.69
N GLY A 188 15.98 -16.47 7.27
CA GLY A 188 16.31 -16.64 5.86
C GLY A 188 16.59 -15.34 5.09
N ARG A 189 16.10 -15.24 3.84
CA ARG A 189 16.41 -14.11 2.93
C ARG A 189 15.51 -12.92 3.20
N THR A 190 16.05 -11.88 3.84
CA THR A 190 15.25 -10.75 4.35
C THR A 190 15.28 -9.53 3.43
N LEU A 191 16.46 -8.98 3.14
CA LEU A 191 16.60 -7.70 2.44
C LEU A 191 16.11 -7.74 0.99
N GLY A 192 15.24 -6.78 0.64
CA GLY A 192 14.65 -6.67 -0.70
C GLY A 192 13.59 -7.73 -1.02
N HIS A 193 13.16 -8.49 -0.01
CA HIS A 193 12.01 -9.38 -0.10
C HIS A 193 10.75 -8.68 0.39
N PHE A 194 9.62 -9.14 -0.13
CA PHE A 194 8.30 -8.79 0.32
C PHE A 194 7.91 -9.76 1.44
N TRP A 195 7.53 -9.21 2.57
CA TRP A 195 7.16 -9.95 3.76
C TRP A 195 5.71 -9.67 4.13
N ASP A 196 5.06 -10.73 4.60
CA ASP A 196 3.78 -10.72 5.28
C ASP A 196 4.05 -10.89 6.78
N ILE A 197 3.74 -9.87 7.58
CA ILE A 197 4.09 -9.84 8.99
C ILE A 197 2.84 -9.61 9.81
N GLU A 198 2.61 -10.51 10.75
CA GLU A 198 1.68 -10.35 11.85
C GLU A 198 2.47 -9.81 13.04
N ALA A 199 2.06 -8.65 13.53
CA ALA A 199 2.73 -7.97 14.62
C ALA A 199 1.73 -7.52 15.68
N TYR A 200 2.18 -7.40 16.92
CA TYR A 200 1.43 -6.78 18.00
C TYR A 200 2.03 -5.43 18.34
N PHE A 201 1.17 -4.42 18.43
CA PHE A 201 1.53 -3.11 18.92
C PHE A 201 1.35 -3.09 20.43
N SER A 202 2.47 -3.01 21.14
CA SER A 202 2.52 -2.96 22.60
C SER A 202 3.57 -1.95 23.00
N GLU A 203 3.26 -1.15 24.02
CA GLU A 203 4.19 -0.15 24.54
C GLU A 203 4.75 0.82 23.48
N GLY A 204 3.99 1.16 22.44
CA GLY A 204 4.45 2.10 21.42
C GLY A 204 5.38 1.51 20.36
N GLU A 205 5.69 0.22 20.45
CA GLU A 205 6.50 -0.51 19.47
C GLU A 205 5.69 -1.62 18.80
N PHE A 206 6.04 -1.94 17.55
CA PHE A 206 5.47 -3.09 16.84
C PHE A 206 6.38 -4.29 17.02
N VAL A 207 5.90 -5.34 17.68
CA VAL A 207 6.62 -6.59 17.92
C VAL A 207 6.12 -7.65 16.94
N VAL A 208 7.04 -8.28 16.21
CA VAL A 208 6.72 -9.35 15.26
C VAL A 208 6.33 -10.62 16.00
N ASP A 209 5.18 -11.19 15.64
CA ASP A 209 4.72 -12.51 16.11
C ASP A 209 4.96 -13.58 15.06
N GLN A 210 4.43 -13.37 13.85
CA GLN A 210 4.64 -14.25 12.71
C GLN A 210 5.12 -13.47 11.49
N ALA A 211 5.99 -14.10 10.69
CA ALA A 211 6.50 -13.50 9.48
C ALA A 211 6.70 -14.53 8.37
N THR A 212 6.08 -14.28 7.22
CA THR A 212 6.16 -15.13 6.02
C THR A 212 6.81 -14.38 4.88
N ASN A 213 7.82 -14.99 4.26
CA ASN A 213 8.48 -14.45 3.07
C ASN A 213 7.62 -14.73 1.83
N VAL A 214 7.04 -13.69 1.24
CA VAL A 214 6.18 -13.81 0.05
C VAL A 214 7.02 -13.93 -1.23
N GLY A 215 8.18 -13.28 -1.27
CA GLY A 215 9.09 -13.39 -2.41
C GLY A 215 9.95 -12.15 -2.67
N GLN A 216 10.87 -12.27 -3.63
CA GLN A 216 11.81 -11.19 -3.94
C GLN A 216 11.16 -10.08 -4.75
N ILE A 217 11.42 -8.82 -4.39
CA ILE A 217 10.95 -7.67 -5.18
C ILE A 217 11.88 -7.45 -6.38
N PRO A 218 11.37 -7.42 -7.62
CA PRO A 218 12.17 -7.10 -8.79
C PRO A 218 12.80 -5.72 -8.67
N ARG A 219 14.13 -5.66 -8.56
CA ARG A 219 14.85 -4.39 -8.63
C ARG A 219 14.85 -3.92 -10.08
N ARG A 220 14.29 -2.73 -10.35
CA ARG A 220 14.52 -2.06 -11.64
C ARG A 220 16.04 -1.87 -11.78
N LYS A 221 16.67 -2.63 -12.68
CA LYS A 221 18.06 -2.38 -13.08
C LYS A 221 18.11 -0.94 -13.57
N LYS A 222 18.79 -0.06 -12.85
CA LYS A 222 19.15 1.24 -13.38
C LYS A 222 20.07 0.92 -14.57
N PHE A 223 19.56 1.06 -15.79
CA PHE A 223 20.42 1.10 -16.96
C PHE A 223 21.27 2.36 -16.80
N PHE A 224 22.41 2.22 -16.13
CA PHE A 224 23.46 3.21 -16.20
C PHE A 224 23.87 3.24 -17.66
N LYS A 225 23.36 4.22 -18.41
CA LYS A 225 24.02 4.63 -19.65
C LYS A 225 25.44 4.99 -19.23
N ARG A 226 26.40 4.15 -19.62
CA ARG A 226 27.82 4.46 -19.41
C ARG A 226 28.05 5.86 -19.99
N PRO A 227 28.64 6.81 -19.24
CA PRO A 227 29.07 8.07 -19.81
C PRO A 227 30.04 7.76 -20.95
N GLY A 228 29.63 8.01 -22.19
CA GLY A 228 30.42 7.72 -23.39
C GLY A 228 29.75 6.87 -24.46
N ASP A 229 28.57 6.27 -24.22
CA ASP A 229 27.82 5.58 -25.28
C ASP A 229 27.06 6.59 -26.14
N ASN A 230 27.83 7.32 -26.96
CA ASN A 230 27.34 8.13 -28.05
C ASN A 230 26.80 7.15 -29.10
N GLY A 231 25.48 7.03 -29.18
CA GLY A 231 24.77 6.13 -30.09
C GLY A 231 25.20 6.30 -31.54
N LYS A 232 26.24 5.56 -31.94
CA LYS A 232 26.48 5.15 -33.33
C LYS A 232 26.01 3.72 -33.43
N GLY A 233 24.69 3.57 -33.56
CA GLY A 233 24.11 2.31 -34.01
C GLY A 233 24.69 1.95 -35.36
N LYS A 234 25.69 1.05 -35.37
CA LYS A 234 26.11 0.33 -36.57
C LYS A 234 24.93 -0.55 -36.97
N PHE A 235 24.05 -0.02 -37.81
CA PHE A 235 23.13 -0.82 -38.58
C PHE A 235 23.97 -1.63 -39.56
N ASN A 236 24.23 -2.90 -39.25
CA ASN A 236 24.80 -3.85 -40.18
C ASN A 236 23.76 -4.07 -41.29
N LYS A 237 23.87 -3.29 -42.38
CA LYS A 237 23.19 -3.59 -43.64
C LYS A 237 24.00 -4.70 -44.32
N PRO A 238 23.42 -5.86 -44.67
CA PRO A 238 24.14 -6.84 -45.47
C PRO A 238 24.37 -6.26 -46.88
N LYS A 239 25.63 -6.26 -47.32
CA LYS A 239 26.02 -5.97 -48.71
C LYS A 239 25.44 -7.07 -49.61
N ARG A 240 24.56 -6.70 -50.54
CA ARG A 240 24.15 -7.58 -51.64
C ARG A 240 25.16 -7.37 -52.77
N SER A 241 25.86 -8.44 -53.14
CA SER A 241 26.82 -8.52 -54.23
C SER A 241 26.15 -8.35 -55.60
N GLU A 242 26.91 -7.76 -56.52
CA GLU A 242 26.66 -7.64 -57.95
C GLU A 242 26.39 -9.02 -58.59
N ASP A 243 25.45 -9.10 -59.54
CA ASP A 243 25.75 -9.35 -60.96
C ASP A 243 24.45 -9.65 -61.76
N GLY A 244 24.38 -9.16 -63.00
CA GLY A 244 23.55 -9.75 -64.07
C GLY A 244 22.09 -9.32 -64.25
N GLY A 245 21.83 -8.57 -65.33
CA GLY A 245 20.70 -8.83 -66.23
C GLY A 245 19.43 -7.97 -66.07
N ALA A 246 19.21 -7.05 -67.00
CA ALA A 246 17.88 -6.51 -67.29
C ALA A 246 16.93 -7.65 -67.76
N PRO A 247 15.63 -7.57 -67.46
CA PRO A 247 14.72 -7.28 -68.57
C PRO A 247 13.51 -6.39 -68.23
N VAL A 248 13.17 -5.56 -69.21
CA VAL A 248 11.87 -5.17 -69.79
C VAL A 248 10.64 -4.94 -68.88
N ALA A 249 10.08 -3.74 -69.13
CA ALA A 249 8.82 -3.14 -68.73
C ALA A 249 7.56 -4.02 -68.53
N SER A 250 6.75 -3.62 -67.55
CA SER A 250 5.30 -3.48 -67.75
C SER A 250 4.70 -2.43 -66.82
N ASP A 251 3.94 -1.52 -67.42
CA ASP A 251 3.08 -0.50 -66.83
C ASP A 251 2.28 -0.92 -65.59
N ARG A 252 2.12 0.03 -64.64
CA ARG A 252 0.82 0.51 -64.14
C ARG A 252 0.93 1.58 -63.04
N HIS A 253 0.63 2.82 -63.44
CA HIS A 253 -0.32 3.76 -62.82
C HIS A 253 -0.09 4.32 -61.40
N SER A 254 0.31 5.60 -61.43
CA SER A 254 -0.23 6.75 -60.67
C SER A 254 0.35 7.14 -59.29
N PRO A 255 0.83 8.40 -59.13
CA PRO A 255 1.40 8.92 -57.90
C PRO A 255 0.34 9.53 -56.97
N ARG A 256 0.40 9.22 -55.67
CA ARG A 256 -0.37 9.92 -54.63
C ARG A 256 0.43 11.10 -54.08
N PRO A 257 -0.14 12.32 -54.03
CA PRO A 257 0.55 13.53 -53.57
C PRO A 257 0.63 13.60 -52.03
N ALA A 258 1.74 14.18 -51.55
CA ALA A 258 2.03 14.44 -50.16
C ALA A 258 1.16 15.60 -49.63
N PHE A 259 0.40 15.35 -48.56
CA PHE A 259 -0.29 16.40 -47.81
C PHE A 259 0.70 17.08 -46.85
N GLU A 260 1.13 18.30 -47.19
CA GLU A 260 1.78 19.22 -46.26
C GLU A 260 0.76 19.79 -45.27
N ARG A 261 1.06 19.70 -43.97
CA ARG A 261 0.22 20.28 -42.91
C ARG A 261 0.52 21.78 -42.78
N PRO A 262 -0.49 22.68 -42.77
CA PRO A 262 -0.26 24.11 -42.62
C PRO A 262 0.24 24.47 -41.21
N LYS A 263 1.19 25.40 -41.15
CA LYS A 263 1.76 25.93 -39.89
C LYS A 263 0.77 26.88 -39.19
N PRO A 264 0.72 26.89 -37.85
CA PRO A 264 -0.22 27.70 -37.08
C PRO A 264 0.14 29.20 -37.10
N VAL A 265 -0.85 30.04 -37.43
CA VAL A 265 -0.79 31.50 -37.36
C VAL A 265 -1.11 31.96 -35.93
N LYS A 266 -0.29 32.86 -35.37
CA LYS A 266 -0.53 33.47 -34.04
C LYS A 266 -1.68 34.49 -34.12
N LYS A 267 -2.65 34.40 -33.22
CA LYS A 267 -3.71 35.42 -33.05
C LYS A 267 -3.14 36.67 -32.35
N PRO A 268 -3.59 37.88 -32.72
CA PRO A 268 -3.22 39.11 -32.01
C PRO A 268 -3.94 39.20 -30.66
N ARG A 269 -3.28 39.84 -29.69
CA ARG A 269 -3.86 40.24 -28.39
C ARG A 269 -4.86 41.37 -28.63
N LEU A 270 -6.03 41.26 -27.99
CA LEU A 270 -6.96 42.38 -27.82
C LEU A 270 -6.72 42.92 -26.41
N ASP A 271 -6.34 44.18 -26.34
CA ASP A 271 -6.38 44.99 -25.13
C ASP A 271 -7.79 45.62 -25.04
N ALA A 272 -8.50 45.32 -23.95
CA ALA A 272 -9.56 46.11 -23.31
C ALA A 272 -9.98 45.42 -22.01
#